data_AF-D5T377-F1
#
_entry.id   AF-D5T377-F1
#
_cell.length_a   1.000
_cell.length_b   1.000
_cell.length_c   1.000
_cell.angle_alpha   90.00
_cell.angle_beta   90.00
_cell.angle_gamma   90.00
#
_symmetry.space_group_name_H-M   'P 1'
#
loop_
_entity.id
_entity.type
_entity.pdbx_description
1 polymer ?
#
loop_
_entity_poly.entity_id
_entity_poly.type
_entity_poly.pdbx_seq_one_letter_code
_entity_poly.pdbx_strand_id
1 'polypeptide(L)'
;MSFFNLFKKKTQRVDNTPDQAATSDPITWENTTIPDDFFTGYHDTIAQLEAEGKTAAAETLRANEPTLQIAFIDRFAEQVQSETASIADMDKRTAAVITAISKIRVYNKQMNINVRTHLAQTKKRLIGE
;
A
#
# COMPACT_ATOMS: atom_id res chain seq x y z
N MET A 1 -38.67 -50.87 -8.48
CA MET A 1 -37.47 -51.02 -9.32
C MET A 1 -36.35 -50.23 -8.67
N SER A 2 -35.44 -50.94 -8.00
CA SER A 2 -34.25 -50.40 -7.35
C SER A 2 -33.10 -50.40 -8.36
N PHE A 3 -32.36 -49.29 -8.47
CA PHE A 3 -31.12 -49.22 -9.24
C PHE A 3 -30.01 -48.72 -8.30
N PHE A 4 -29.45 -49.65 -7.53
CA PHE A 4 -28.11 -49.48 -6.96
C PHE A 4 -27.11 -50.15 -7.91
N ASN A 5 -26.09 -49.38 -8.31
CA ASN A 5 -24.68 -49.79 -8.27
C ASN A 5 -23.81 -48.58 -8.64
N LEU A 6 -23.05 -48.06 -7.67
CA LEU A 6 -21.62 -48.36 -7.50
C LEU A 6 -20.73 -47.65 -8.52
N PHE A 7 -20.39 -46.39 -8.25
CA PHE A 7 -19.08 -45.85 -8.60
C PHE A 7 -18.39 -45.31 -7.36
N LYS A 8 -17.47 -46.12 -6.84
CA LYS A 8 -16.38 -45.66 -5.97
C LYS A 8 -15.55 -44.65 -6.77
N LYS A 9 -15.53 -43.38 -6.36
CA LYS A 9 -14.44 -42.46 -6.72
C LYS A 9 -14.00 -41.71 -5.45
N LYS A 10 -12.86 -42.18 -4.95
CA LYS A 10 -11.89 -41.58 -4.02
C LYS A 10 -12.29 -40.22 -3.43
N THR A 11 -12.45 -40.17 -2.10
CA THR A 11 -12.42 -38.93 -1.31
C THR A 11 -11.12 -38.19 -1.60
N GLN A 12 -11.21 -37.14 -2.40
CA GLN A 12 -10.11 -36.21 -2.56
C GLN A 12 -10.15 -35.30 -1.34
N ARG A 13 -9.15 -35.44 -0.48
CA ARG A 13 -8.86 -34.51 0.61
C ARG A 13 -8.71 -33.13 -0.04
N VAL A 14 -9.69 -32.26 0.18
CA VAL A 14 -9.56 -30.84 -0.14
C VAL A 14 -8.58 -30.32 0.89
N ASP A 15 -7.32 -30.17 0.48
CA ASP A 15 -6.38 -29.36 1.23
C ASP A 15 -7.01 -27.97 1.31
N ASN A 16 -7.32 -27.53 2.53
CA ASN A 16 -7.66 -26.15 2.84
C ASN A 16 -6.46 -25.28 2.47
N THR A 17 -6.35 -24.94 1.19
CA THR A 17 -5.68 -23.74 0.77
C THR A 17 -6.67 -22.63 1.09
N PRO A 18 -6.36 -21.67 1.98
CA PRO A 18 -7.17 -20.48 2.05
C PRO A 18 -6.99 -19.78 0.70
N ASP A 19 -7.96 -19.99 -0.17
CA ASP A 19 -8.23 -19.16 -1.33
C ASP A 19 -8.60 -17.78 -0.76
N GLN A 20 -7.58 -17.00 -0.39
CA GLN A 20 -7.73 -15.56 -0.28
C GLN A 20 -8.00 -15.09 -1.70
N ALA A 21 -9.28 -15.18 -2.09
CA ALA A 21 -9.84 -14.36 -3.12
C ALA A 21 -9.60 -12.91 -2.67
N ALA A 22 -8.45 -12.38 -3.05
CA ALA A 22 -8.26 -10.95 -3.15
C ALA A 22 -9.36 -10.49 -4.10
N THR A 23 -10.44 -9.93 -3.54
CA THR A 23 -11.22 -8.94 -4.25
C THR A 23 -10.22 -7.89 -4.69
N SER A 24 -9.72 -8.01 -5.91
CA SER A 24 -8.76 -7.08 -6.47
C SER A 24 -9.55 -5.82 -6.77
N ASP A 25 -9.77 -5.01 -5.73
CA ASP A 25 -10.21 -3.64 -5.91
C ASP A 25 -9.29 -3.02 -6.98
N PRO A 26 -9.85 -2.29 -7.94
CA PRO A 26 -9.03 -1.66 -8.96
C PRO A 26 -7.97 -0.79 -8.26
N ILE A 27 -6.72 -0.91 -8.71
CA ILE A 27 -5.65 -0.05 -8.20
C ILE A 27 -6.00 1.39 -8.61
N THR A 28 -6.14 2.25 -7.62
CA THR A 28 -6.33 3.69 -7.74
C THR A 28 -5.16 4.41 -7.10
N TRP A 29 -5.09 5.73 -7.28
CA TRP A 29 -4.10 6.54 -6.57
C TRP A 29 -4.26 6.45 -5.05
N GLU A 30 -5.45 6.15 -4.53
CA GLU A 30 -5.73 6.07 -3.09
C GLU A 30 -5.15 4.82 -2.42
N ASN A 31 -5.04 3.71 -3.16
CA ASN A 31 -4.63 2.40 -2.63
C ASN A 31 -3.26 1.91 -3.17
N THR A 32 -2.65 2.65 -4.11
CA THR A 32 -1.31 2.32 -4.64
C THR A 32 -0.21 2.38 -3.58
N THR A 33 0.88 1.66 -3.85
CA THR A 33 2.16 1.73 -3.15
C THR A 33 3.22 2.48 -3.96
N ILE A 34 2.89 2.91 -5.18
CA ILE A 34 3.80 3.65 -6.07
C ILE A 34 3.72 5.14 -5.72
N PRO A 35 4.83 5.78 -5.32
CA PRO A 35 4.83 7.21 -4.95
C PRO A 35 4.31 8.12 -6.07
N ASP A 36 4.79 7.93 -7.30
CA ASP A 36 4.38 8.75 -8.46
C ASP A 36 2.86 8.73 -8.64
N ASP A 37 2.26 7.54 -8.63
CA ASP A 37 0.81 7.36 -8.84
C ASP A 37 0.00 8.00 -7.71
N PHE A 38 0.43 7.84 -6.45
CA PHE A 38 -0.24 8.41 -5.29
C PHE A 38 -0.25 9.94 -5.35
N PHE A 39 0.93 10.56 -5.50
CA PHE A 39 1.05 12.02 -5.46
C PHE A 39 0.44 12.68 -6.70
N THR A 40 0.63 12.09 -7.89
CA THR A 40 0.03 12.61 -9.13
C THR A 40 -1.48 12.51 -9.08
N GLY A 41 -2.02 11.33 -8.74
CA GLY A 41 -3.47 11.14 -8.67
C GLY A 41 -4.15 11.99 -7.59
N TYR A 42 -3.49 12.23 -6.46
CA TYR A 42 -3.96 13.18 -5.45
C TYR A 42 -4.09 14.61 -6.01
N HIS A 43 -3.04 15.12 -6.66
CA HIS A 43 -3.04 16.48 -7.22
C HIS A 43 -4.01 16.63 -8.39
N ASP A 44 -4.09 15.63 -9.27
CA ASP A 44 -5.03 15.61 -10.40
C ASP A 44 -6.48 15.60 -9.91
N THR A 45 -6.79 14.84 -8.86
CA THR A 45 -8.13 14.81 -8.26
C THR A 45 -8.52 16.17 -7.71
N ILE A 46 -7.59 16.86 -7.03
CA ILE A 46 -7.83 18.24 -6.56
C ILE A 46 -8.10 19.17 -7.74
N ALA A 47 -7.25 19.15 -8.77
CA ALA A 47 -7.40 20.00 -9.95
C ALA A 47 -8.75 19.75 -10.67
N GLN A 48 -9.16 18.49 -10.76
CA GLN A 48 -10.45 18.11 -11.33
C GLN A 48 -11.62 18.65 -10.48
N LEU A 49 -11.58 18.49 -9.16
CA LEU A 49 -12.63 19.01 -8.28
C LEU A 49 -12.76 20.54 -8.38
N GLU A 50 -11.64 21.24 -8.54
CA GLU A 50 -11.65 22.70 -8.76
C GLU A 50 -12.22 23.08 -10.13
N ALA A 51 -11.84 22.36 -11.19
CA ALA A 51 -12.37 22.59 -12.53
C ALA A 51 -13.90 22.34 -12.60
N GLU A 52 -14.41 21.41 -11.80
CA GLU A 52 -15.84 21.12 -11.66
C GLU A 52 -16.58 22.09 -10.72
N GLY A 53 -15.89 23.08 -10.15
CA GLY A 53 -16.46 24.05 -9.20
C GLY A 53 -16.77 23.46 -7.82
N LYS A 54 -16.29 22.25 -7.50
CA LYS A 54 -16.48 21.54 -6.23
C LYS A 54 -15.41 21.95 -5.21
N THR A 55 -15.29 23.25 -4.96
CA THR A 55 -14.24 23.81 -4.08
C THR A 55 -14.27 23.23 -2.67
N ALA A 56 -15.46 23.03 -2.09
CA ALA A 56 -15.58 22.42 -0.76
C ALA A 56 -15.02 20.99 -0.69
N ALA A 57 -15.19 20.19 -1.76
CA ALA A 57 -14.64 18.85 -1.83
C ALA A 57 -13.11 18.87 -1.99
N ALA A 58 -12.58 19.78 -2.82
CA ALA A 58 -11.15 19.98 -2.98
C ALA A 58 -10.48 20.40 -1.65
N GLU A 59 -11.08 21.33 -0.91
CA GLU A 59 -10.59 21.76 0.40
C GLU A 59 -10.67 20.65 1.45
N THR A 60 -11.73 19.84 1.43
CA THR A 60 -11.82 18.66 2.31
C THR A 60 -10.71 17.67 2.01
N LEU A 61 -10.40 17.44 0.73
CA LEU A 61 -9.32 16.56 0.30
C LEU A 61 -7.92 17.10 0.69
N ARG A 62 -7.72 18.43 0.62
CA ARG A 62 -6.53 19.12 1.15
C ARG A 62 -6.39 18.97 2.66
N ALA A 63 -7.48 19.15 3.40
CA ALA A 63 -7.46 18.99 4.85
C ALA A 63 -7.09 17.55 5.27
N ASN A 64 -7.50 16.56 4.47
CA ASN A 64 -7.21 15.14 4.70
C ASN A 64 -5.83 14.69 4.21
N GLU A 65 -5.05 15.56 3.56
CA GLU A 65 -3.73 15.23 3.00
C GLU A 65 -2.82 14.49 3.98
N PRO A 66 -2.66 14.91 5.25
CA PRO A 66 -1.73 14.23 6.16
C PRO A 66 -2.15 12.78 6.45
N THR A 67 -3.45 12.53 6.58
CA THR A 67 -3.99 11.19 6.83
C THR A 67 -3.78 10.29 5.62
N LEU A 68 -4.01 10.81 4.42
CA LEU A 68 -3.76 10.07 3.17
C LEU A 68 -2.29 9.72 3.01
N GLN A 69 -1.39 10.65 3.32
CA GLN A 69 0.05 10.42 3.28
C GLN A 69 0.51 9.37 4.30
N ILE A 70 -0.04 9.38 5.52
CA ILE A 70 0.24 8.34 6.53
C ILE A 70 -0.22 6.97 6.04
N ALA A 71 -1.44 6.87 5.53
CA ALA A 71 -1.97 5.61 5.00
C ALA A 71 -1.14 5.09 3.82
N PHE A 72 -0.67 5.98 2.95
CA PHE A 72 0.27 5.63 1.88
C PHE A 72 1.60 5.10 2.43
N ILE A 73 2.19 5.78 3.43
CA ILE A 73 3.45 5.34 4.06
C ILE A 73 3.31 3.95 4.67
N ASP A 74 2.18 3.62 5.28
CA ASP A 74 1.96 2.31 5.88
C ASP A 74 1.93 1.19 4.83
N ARG A 75 1.15 1.35 3.76
CA ARG A 75 1.13 0.38 2.65
C ARG A 75 2.48 0.27 1.95
N PHE A 76 3.15 1.40 1.72
CA PHE A 76 4.50 1.42 1.17
C PHE A 76 5.49 0.67 2.06
N ALA A 77 5.38 0.81 3.38
CA ALA A 77 6.25 0.11 4.32
C ALA A 77 6.05 -1.40 4.29
N GLU A 78 4.80 -1.88 4.18
CA GLU A 78 4.51 -3.31 4.01
C GLU A 78 5.15 -3.87 2.73
N GLN A 79 5.05 -3.11 1.63
CA GLN A 79 5.71 -3.49 0.37
C GLN A 79 7.24 -3.55 0.52
N VAL A 80 7.86 -2.53 1.11
CA VAL A 80 9.32 -2.50 1.36
C VAL A 80 9.74 -3.65 2.28
N GLN A 81 8.96 -3.95 3.32
CA GLN A 81 9.23 -5.07 4.21
C GLN A 81 9.22 -6.39 3.44
N SER A 82 8.22 -6.61 2.58
CA SER A 82 8.12 -7.80 1.73
C SER A 82 9.32 -7.93 0.78
N GLU A 83 9.67 -6.85 0.08
CA GLU A 83 10.80 -6.83 -0.87
C GLU A 83 12.15 -7.08 -0.20
N THR A 84 12.32 -6.57 1.02
CA THR A 84 13.59 -6.64 1.75
C THR A 84 13.71 -7.85 2.68
N ALA A 85 12.63 -8.60 2.92
CA ALA A 85 12.61 -9.76 3.81
C ALA A 85 13.57 -10.88 3.37
N SER A 86 13.80 -11.02 2.06
CA SER A 86 14.70 -12.02 1.49
C SER A 86 16.19 -11.63 1.54
N ILE A 87 16.50 -10.39 1.90
CA ILE A 87 17.88 -9.89 1.97
C ILE A 87 18.50 -10.33 3.29
N ALA A 88 19.36 -11.35 3.23
CA ALA A 88 20.05 -11.90 4.41
C ALA A 88 21.13 -10.96 4.98
N ASP A 89 21.80 -10.19 4.12
CA ASP A 89 22.83 -9.23 4.49
C ASP A 89 22.18 -7.98 5.10
N MET A 90 22.45 -7.74 6.39
CA MET A 90 21.83 -6.65 7.15
C MET A 90 22.18 -5.26 6.60
N ASP A 91 23.41 -5.05 6.14
CA ASP A 91 23.84 -3.74 5.63
C ASP A 91 23.17 -3.46 4.28
N LYS A 92 23.07 -4.47 3.42
CA LYS A 92 22.34 -4.36 2.15
C LYS A 92 20.85 -4.12 2.38
N ARG A 93 20.25 -4.80 3.35
CA ARG A 93 18.84 -4.61 3.72
C ARG A 93 18.59 -3.19 4.19
N THR A 94 19.43 -2.69 5.10
CA THR A 94 19.36 -1.32 5.61
C THR A 94 19.51 -0.29 4.49
N ALA A 95 20.47 -0.48 3.58
CA ALA A 95 20.67 0.39 2.43
C ALA A 95 19.46 0.41 1.47
N ALA A 96 18.83 -0.75 1.24
CA ALA A 96 17.62 -0.86 0.43
C ALA A 96 16.45 -0.10 1.07
N VAL A 97 16.22 -0.28 2.37
CA VAL A 97 15.19 0.47 3.12
C VAL A 97 15.44 1.98 3.06
N ILE A 98 16.67 2.43 3.29
CA ILE A 98 17.03 3.86 3.21
C ILE A 98 16.73 4.41 1.81
N THR A 99 17.09 3.66 0.77
CA THR A 99 16.85 4.05 -0.62
C THR A 99 15.35 4.18 -0.90
N ALA A 100 14.54 3.20 -0.47
CA ALA A 100 13.09 3.21 -0.63
C ALA A 100 12.45 4.41 0.09
N ILE A 101 12.77 4.63 1.37
CA ILE A 101 12.25 5.77 2.15
C ILE A 101 12.68 7.12 1.57
N SER A 102 13.87 7.19 0.96
CA SER A 102 14.36 8.43 0.35
C SER A 102 13.55 8.82 -0.88
N LYS A 103 12.94 7.86 -1.61
CA LYS A 103 12.02 8.16 -2.72
C LYS A 103 10.84 8.98 -2.26
N ILE A 104 10.21 8.66 -1.12
CA ILE A 104 9.07 9.41 -0.57
C ILE A 104 9.43 10.88 -0.32
N ARG A 105 10.64 11.15 0.17
CA ARG A 105 11.10 12.51 0.47
C ARG A 105 11.25 13.40 -0.78
N VAL A 106 11.45 12.81 -1.97
CA VAL A 106 11.55 13.57 -3.22
C VAL A 106 10.21 14.19 -3.58
N TYR A 107 9.12 13.44 -3.42
CA TYR A 107 7.77 13.88 -3.77
C TYR A 107 7.17 14.87 -2.77
N ASN A 108 7.56 14.76 -1.51
CA ASN A 108 6.90 15.51 -0.46
C ASN A 108 7.88 16.37 0.35
N LYS A 109 8.42 17.39 -0.33
CA LYS A 109 9.36 18.36 0.25
C LYS A 109 8.74 19.20 1.38
N GLN A 110 7.40 19.26 1.45
CA GLN A 110 6.66 20.05 2.44
C GLN A 110 5.81 19.19 3.39
N MET A 111 6.21 17.93 3.65
CA MET A 111 5.52 17.09 4.65
C MET A 111 5.32 17.85 5.96
N ASN A 112 4.11 17.77 6.53
CA ASN A 112 3.90 18.29 7.86
C ASN A 112 4.72 17.50 8.91
N ILE A 113 4.81 18.02 10.13
CA ILE A 113 5.63 17.40 11.18
C ILE A 113 5.17 15.99 11.56
N ASN A 114 3.86 15.73 11.51
CA ASN A 114 3.27 14.44 11.86
C ASN A 114 3.67 13.36 10.84
N VAL A 115 3.54 13.66 9.54
CA VAL A 115 3.93 12.75 8.45
C VAL A 115 5.43 12.50 8.47
N ARG A 116 6.26 13.53 8.71
CA ARG A 116 7.72 13.38 8.87
C ARG A 116 8.08 12.45 10.04
N THR A 117 7.40 12.63 11.17
CA THR A 117 7.60 11.81 12.37
C THR A 117 7.22 10.36 12.10
N HIS A 118 6.05 10.14 11.47
CA HIS A 118 5.60 8.82 11.07
C HIS A 118 6.57 8.14 10.11
N LEU A 119 7.03 8.84 9.07
CA LEU A 119 8.02 8.32 8.14
C LEU A 119 9.34 7.92 8.83
N ALA A 120 9.79 8.72 9.81
CA ALA A 120 11.00 8.41 10.58
C ALA A 120 10.81 7.17 11.47
N GLN A 121 9.66 7.04 12.15
CA GLN A 121 9.30 5.87 12.95
C GLN A 121 9.19 4.61 12.08
N THR A 122 8.56 4.72 10.91
CA THR A 122 8.44 3.64 9.93
C THR A 122 9.82 3.20 9.43
N LYS A 123 10.71 4.15 9.08
CA LYS A 123 12.09 3.81 8.73
C LYS A 123 12.78 3.04 9.85
N LYS A 124 12.68 3.51 11.09
CA LYS A 124 13.28 2.87 12.26
C LYS A 124 12.77 1.43 12.43
N ARG A 125 11.45 1.24 12.34
CA ARG A 125 10.79 -0.07 12.39
C ARG A 125 11.29 -1.03 11.30
N LEU A 126 11.45 -0.55 10.05
CA LEU A 126 11.90 -1.37 8.93
C LEU A 126 13.36 -1.81 9.05
N ILE A 127 14.22 -0.98 9.64
CA ILE A 127 15.63 -1.32 9.88
C ILE A 127 15.77 -2.30 11.06
N GLY A 128 14.83 -2.25 12.02
CA GLY A 128 14.84 -3.06 13.23
C GLY A 128 15.59 -2.40 14.41
N GLU A 129 15.63 -1.07 14.42
CA GLU A 129 16.21 -0.23 15.50
C GLU A 129 15.19 0.17 16.57
#